data_AF-A0A163FSI3-F1
#
_entry.id   AF-A0A163FSI3-F1
#
_cell.length_a   1.000
_cell.length_b   1.000
_cell.length_c   1.000
_cell.angle_alpha   90.00
_cell.angle_beta   90.00
_cell.angle_gamma   90.00
#
_symmetry.space_group_name_H-M   'P 1'
#
loop_
_entity.id
_entity.type
_entity.pdbx_description
1 polymer ?
#
loop_
_entity_poly.entity_id
_entity_poly.type
_entity_poly.pdbx_seq_one_letter_code
_entity_poly.pdbx_strand_id
1 'polypeptide(L)'
;MLNSDGLCHYSWHNAVAVPDQARVRNGRRGRAAIARRRGGRDSGAGSGGALTGVREFIPTTLGVALVEGHENMGFETNLMKPFLRKELELKMKAICNGRTTKARVVNETVEQYRKVYARMQQHPGVLPMAVRKYVFGEVI
;
A
#
# COMPACT_ATOMS: atom_id res chain seq x y z
N MET A 1 -11.46 25.63 -40.47
CA MET A 1 -10.13 26.01 -39.95
C MET A 1 -9.78 25.04 -38.83
N LEU A 2 -9.06 23.98 -39.18
CA LEU A 2 -8.40 23.09 -38.23
C LEU A 2 -7.05 23.73 -37.91
N ASN A 3 -6.78 23.97 -36.63
CA ASN A 3 -5.45 24.13 -36.04
C ASN A 3 -5.56 23.45 -34.66
N SER A 4 -5.11 22.22 -34.46
CA SER A 4 -3.71 21.74 -34.37
C SER A 4 -3.16 21.89 -32.94
N ASP A 5 -3.21 20.75 -32.24
CA ASP A 5 -2.15 20.20 -31.40
C ASP A 5 -1.81 20.91 -30.07
N GLY A 6 -2.62 20.61 -29.06
CA GLY A 6 -2.25 20.67 -27.64
C GLY A 6 -2.13 19.28 -27.01
N LEU A 7 -1.65 18.28 -27.78
CA LEU A 7 -1.34 16.94 -27.29
C LEU A 7 -0.30 17.05 -26.16
N CYS A 8 -0.78 16.96 -24.91
CA CYS A 8 0.08 16.61 -23.77
C CYS A 8 0.63 15.21 -24.04
N HIS A 9 1.82 15.20 -24.62
CA HIS A 9 2.63 14.07 -24.98
C HIS A 9 3.11 13.35 -23.71
N TYR A 10 2.23 12.56 -23.09
CA TYR A 10 2.67 11.54 -22.13
C TYR A 10 3.19 10.35 -22.92
N SER A 11 4.46 10.45 -23.30
CA SER A 11 5.26 9.35 -23.83
C SER A 11 5.41 8.26 -22.76
N TRP A 12 4.50 7.29 -22.76
CA TRP A 12 4.65 6.01 -22.05
C TRP A 12 5.56 5.06 -22.85
N HIS A 13 6.80 5.47 -23.10
CA HIS A 13 7.84 4.54 -23.55
C HIS A 13 8.47 3.87 -22.32
N ASN A 14 7.71 2.98 -21.68
CA ASN A 14 8.29 1.83 -20.98
C ASN A 14 7.22 0.76 -20.77
N ALA A 15 6.97 -0.03 -21.81
CA ALA A 15 6.16 -1.24 -21.70
C ALA A 15 6.96 -2.31 -20.94
N VAL A 16 6.86 -2.32 -19.62
CA VAL A 16 7.36 -3.46 -18.82
C VAL A 16 6.38 -4.62 -19.01
N ALA A 17 6.73 -5.52 -19.92
CA ALA A 17 6.08 -6.82 -20.06
C ALA A 17 6.32 -7.63 -18.78
N VAL A 18 5.24 -7.93 -18.04
CA VAL A 18 5.30 -8.83 -16.87
C VAL A 18 5.08 -10.27 -17.37
N PRO A 19 6.10 -11.15 -17.30
CA PRO A 19 5.93 -12.54 -17.69
C PRO A 19 5.03 -13.30 -16.70
N ASP A 20 4.22 -14.21 -17.24
CA ASP A 20 3.32 -15.11 -16.52
C ASP A 20 4.11 -16.27 -15.91
N GLN A 21 4.28 -16.30 -14.58
CA GLN A 21 5.01 -17.37 -13.88
C GLN A 21 4.08 -18.43 -13.30
N ALA A 22 4.09 -19.57 -14.00
CA ALA A 22 4.06 -20.96 -13.55
C ALA A 22 3.28 -21.36 -12.26
N ARG A 23 2.33 -22.28 -12.46
CA ARG A 23 1.64 -23.09 -11.43
C ARG A 23 2.64 -23.91 -10.60
N VAL A 24 2.63 -23.74 -9.27
CA VAL A 24 3.31 -24.65 -8.33
C VAL A 24 2.32 -25.69 -7.80
N ARG A 25 2.54 -26.97 -8.15
CA ARG A 25 1.85 -28.14 -7.57
C ARG A 25 2.82 -28.82 -6.62
N ASN A 26 2.60 -28.73 -5.30
CA ASN A 26 3.40 -29.50 -4.34
C ASN A 26 2.57 -30.56 -3.63
N GLY A 27 3.02 -31.80 -3.81
CA GLY A 27 2.31 -33.03 -3.46
C GLY A 27 2.50 -33.45 -2.00
N ARG A 28 1.52 -34.22 -1.55
CA ARG A 28 1.45 -34.92 -0.27
C ARG A 28 2.52 -36.03 -0.18
N ARG A 29 3.38 -35.97 0.84
CA ARG A 29 4.11 -37.10 1.48
C ARG A 29 4.33 -36.63 2.92
N GLY A 30 4.02 -37.36 3.99
CA GLY A 30 4.14 -38.78 4.27
C GLY A 30 4.75 -38.86 5.67
N ARG A 31 4.06 -39.56 6.57
CA ARG A 31 4.26 -39.66 8.02
C ARG A 31 5.58 -40.36 8.39
N ALA A 32 6.33 -39.84 9.36
CA ALA A 32 7.31 -40.63 10.12
C ALA A 32 7.49 -40.05 11.52
N ALA A 33 7.07 -40.82 12.51
CA ALA A 33 7.32 -40.57 13.93
C ALA A 33 8.69 -41.13 14.31
N ILE A 34 9.51 -40.34 15.00
CA ILE A 34 10.65 -40.83 15.76
C ILE A 34 10.59 -40.16 17.14
N ALA A 35 10.25 -40.96 18.14
CA ALA A 35 10.45 -40.62 19.55
C ALA A 35 11.81 -41.14 20.01
N ARG A 36 12.56 -40.31 20.76
CA ARG A 36 13.56 -40.67 21.80
C ARG A 36 14.08 -39.34 22.38
N ARG A 37 13.61 -38.93 23.56
CA ARG A 37 14.11 -39.24 24.92
C ARG A 37 15.23 -38.30 25.40
N ARG A 38 14.94 -37.65 26.54
CA ARG A 38 15.79 -37.55 27.75
C ARG A 38 16.80 -36.38 27.85
N GLY A 39 16.33 -35.30 28.48
CA GLY A 39 16.90 -34.74 29.71
C GLY A 39 18.09 -33.78 29.61
N GLY A 40 18.01 -32.65 30.33
CA GLY A 40 19.20 -31.91 30.75
C GLY A 40 18.98 -30.40 30.95
N ARG A 41 18.74 -30.01 32.21
CA ARG A 41 19.17 -28.77 32.89
C ARG A 41 19.12 -27.46 32.09
N ASP A 42 18.11 -26.63 32.38
CA ASP A 42 18.29 -25.18 32.33
C ASP A 42 18.43 -24.66 33.77
N SER A 43 19.69 -24.47 34.16
CA SER A 43 20.09 -23.68 35.32
C SER A 43 20.51 -22.33 34.78
N GLY A 44 19.56 -21.40 34.70
CA GLY A 44 19.80 -20.09 34.11
C GLY A 44 18.79 -19.09 34.64
N ALA A 45 18.93 -18.73 35.91
CA ALA A 45 18.33 -17.54 36.49
C ALA A 45 18.89 -16.30 35.78
N GLY A 46 18.41 -16.05 34.57
CA GLY A 46 18.49 -14.76 33.92
C GLY A 46 17.42 -13.89 34.54
N SER A 47 17.83 -13.07 35.51
CA SER A 47 17.13 -11.84 35.89
C SER A 47 17.08 -10.92 34.66
N GLY A 48 16.19 -11.23 33.73
CA GLY A 48 15.82 -10.40 32.62
C GLY A 48 14.40 -9.97 32.89
N GLY A 49 14.24 -8.89 33.67
CA GLY A 49 12.95 -8.23 33.83
C GLY A 49 12.33 -8.11 32.44
N ALA A 50 11.23 -8.85 32.24
CA ALA A 50 10.52 -8.86 30.98
C ALA A 50 10.24 -7.39 30.63
N LEU A 51 10.77 -6.94 29.51
CA LEU A 51 10.39 -5.67 28.90
C LEU A 51 8.91 -5.80 28.52
N THR A 52 8.03 -5.67 29.50
CA THR A 52 6.58 -5.50 29.33
C THR A 52 6.24 -4.13 28.75
N GLY A 53 7.20 -3.51 28.05
CA GLY A 53 6.96 -2.33 27.24
C GLY A 53 6.35 -2.77 25.93
N VAL A 54 5.06 -2.50 25.75
CA VAL A 54 4.42 -2.54 24.44
C VAL A 54 5.25 -1.64 23.51
N ARG A 55 5.79 -2.20 22.43
CA ARG A 55 6.49 -1.41 21.42
C ARG A 55 5.44 -0.72 20.58
N GLU A 56 5.39 0.61 20.67
CA GLU A 56 4.43 1.44 19.95
C GLU A 56 5.04 2.03 18.68
N PHE A 57 4.19 2.23 17.67
CA PHE A 57 4.56 2.98 16.47
C PHE A 57 4.20 4.44 16.69
N ILE A 58 5.22 5.27 16.90
CA ILE A 58 5.06 6.71 17.00
C ILE A 58 5.27 7.31 15.61
N PRO A 59 4.26 7.98 15.01
CA PRO A 59 4.42 8.59 13.71
C PRO A 59 5.38 9.77 13.78
N THR A 60 6.14 10.00 12.71
CA THR A 60 6.95 11.21 12.58
C THR A 60 6.05 12.41 12.30
N THR A 61 6.53 13.60 12.64
CA THR A 61 5.84 14.87 12.34
C THR A 61 5.50 15.01 10.86
N LEU A 62 6.42 14.62 9.98
CA LEU A 62 6.17 14.58 8.53
C LEU A 62 5.07 13.56 8.18
N GLY A 63 5.07 12.38 8.81
CA GLY A 63 4.03 11.38 8.61
C GLY A 63 2.63 11.91 8.95
N VAL A 64 2.50 12.58 10.09
CA VAL A 64 1.24 13.23 10.50
C VAL A 64 0.83 14.32 9.49
N ALA A 65 1.78 15.16 9.08
CA ALA A 65 1.55 16.23 8.11
C ALA A 65 1.02 15.71 6.77
N LEU A 66 1.59 14.62 6.27
CA LEU A 66 1.17 14.00 5.01
C LEU A 66 -0.23 13.41 5.09
N VAL A 67 -0.54 12.73 6.20
CA VAL A 67 -1.89 12.19 6.45
C VAL A 67 -2.90 13.32 6.45
N GLU A 68 -2.70 14.35 7.27
CA GLU A 68 -3.63 15.48 7.37
C GLU A 68 -3.77 16.24 6.05
N GLY A 69 -2.66 16.48 5.34
CA GLY A 69 -2.69 17.13 4.03
C GLY A 69 -3.53 16.36 3.01
N HIS A 70 -3.51 15.03 3.03
CA HIS A 70 -4.36 14.21 2.15
C HIS A 70 -5.82 14.19 2.59
N GLU A 71 -6.11 14.21 3.90
CA GLU A 71 -7.48 14.27 4.41
C GLU A 71 -8.15 15.61 4.10
N ASN A 72 -7.42 16.72 4.24
CA ASN A 72 -7.90 18.08 4.00
C ASN A 72 -8.25 18.37 2.53
N MET A 73 -7.73 17.60 1.58
CA MET A 73 -8.12 17.70 0.17
C MET A 73 -9.54 17.16 -0.10
N GLY A 74 -10.20 16.54 0.89
CA GLY A 74 -11.63 16.22 0.81
C GLY A 74 -11.99 15.24 -0.30
N PHE A 75 -11.22 14.16 -0.48
CA PHE A 75 -11.56 13.10 -1.43
C PHE A 75 -12.74 12.26 -0.93
N GLU A 76 -13.69 11.94 -1.80
CA GLU A 76 -14.73 10.94 -1.51
C GLU A 76 -14.10 9.55 -1.26
N THR A 77 -13.06 9.23 -2.03
CA THR A 77 -12.12 8.13 -1.77
C THR A 77 -10.88 8.67 -1.07
N ASN A 78 -10.97 8.85 0.25
CA ASN A 78 -9.83 9.27 1.07
C ASN A 78 -8.65 8.29 0.88
N LEU A 79 -7.58 8.78 0.25
CA LEU A 79 -6.35 8.04 -0.04
C LEU A 79 -5.71 7.42 1.22
N MET A 80 -5.92 8.04 2.38
CA MET A 80 -5.36 7.59 3.65
C MET A 80 -6.17 6.47 4.28
N LYS A 81 -7.45 6.35 3.93
CA LYS A 81 -8.33 5.32 4.47
C LYS A 81 -8.22 4.05 3.61
N PRO A 82 -8.35 2.85 4.20
CA PRO A 82 -8.03 1.58 3.53
C PRO A 82 -9.10 1.13 2.51
N PHE A 83 -9.90 2.04 1.95
CA PHE A 83 -10.98 1.70 1.02
C PHE A 83 -10.45 1.27 -0.35
N LEU A 84 -9.66 2.13 -1.01
CA LEU A 84 -9.10 1.85 -2.33
C LEU A 84 -8.20 0.61 -2.31
N ARG A 85 -7.36 0.49 -1.29
CA ARG A 85 -6.49 -0.67 -1.10
C ARG A 85 -7.30 -1.96 -0.94
N LYS A 86 -8.32 -1.95 -0.07
CA LYS A 86 -9.21 -3.09 0.12
C LYS A 86 -9.93 -3.48 -1.18
N GLU A 87 -10.45 -2.50 -1.93
CA GLU A 87 -11.13 -2.76 -3.20
C GLU A 87 -10.19 -3.42 -4.22
N LEU A 88 -8.95 -2.92 -4.35
CA LEU A 88 -7.93 -3.52 -5.21
C LEU A 88 -7.63 -4.97 -4.81
N GLU A 89 -7.40 -5.22 -3.52
CA GLU A 89 -7.12 -6.57 -3.00
C GLU A 89 -8.29 -7.54 -3.29
N LEU A 90 -9.55 -7.06 -3.20
CA LEU A 90 -10.73 -7.83 -3.57
C LEU A 90 -10.79 -8.12 -5.08
N LYS A 91 -10.48 -7.14 -5.94
CA LYS A 91 -10.41 -7.34 -7.40
C LYS A 91 -9.32 -8.33 -7.78
N MET A 92 -8.15 -8.27 -7.13
CA MET A 92 -7.08 -9.24 -7.33
C MET A 92 -7.52 -10.65 -6.92
N LYS A 93 -8.24 -10.78 -5.79
CA LYS A 93 -8.83 -12.08 -5.38
C LYS A 93 -9.87 -12.57 -6.39
N ALA A 94 -10.63 -11.69 -7.04
CA ALA A 94 -11.57 -12.07 -8.09
C ALA A 94 -10.87 -12.62 -9.34
N ILE A 95 -9.66 -12.15 -9.67
CA ILE A 95 -8.83 -12.73 -10.75
C ILE A 95 -8.46 -14.17 -10.41
N CYS A 96 -7.97 -14.41 -9.20
CA CYS A 96 -7.61 -15.76 -8.74
C CYS A 96 -8.81 -16.74 -8.81
N ASN A 97 -10.02 -16.22 -8.61
CA ASN A 97 -11.25 -17.00 -8.67
C ASN A 97 -11.85 -17.07 -10.10
N GLY A 98 -11.18 -16.54 -11.12
CA GLY A 98 -11.66 -16.54 -12.51
C GLY A 98 -12.89 -15.66 -12.77
N ARG A 99 -13.23 -14.73 -11.86
CA ARG A 99 -14.42 -13.86 -11.96
C ARG A 99 -14.16 -12.54 -12.69
N THR A 100 -12.90 -12.22 -12.97
CA THR A 100 -12.50 -11.02 -13.71
C THR A 100 -11.16 -11.25 -14.38
N THR A 101 -10.81 -10.40 -15.35
CA THR A 101 -9.53 -10.45 -16.07
C THR A 101 -8.54 -9.43 -15.52
N LYS A 102 -7.24 -9.73 -15.64
CA LYS A 102 -6.16 -8.80 -15.31
C LYS A 102 -6.31 -7.47 -16.05
N ALA A 103 -6.59 -7.52 -17.35
CA ALA A 103 -6.72 -6.33 -18.18
C ALA A 103 -7.82 -5.39 -17.66
N ARG A 104 -8.99 -5.94 -17.28
CA ARG A 104 -10.09 -5.15 -16.73
C ARG A 104 -9.69 -4.48 -15.41
N VAL A 105 -9.13 -5.25 -14.47
CA VAL A 105 -8.72 -4.70 -13.16
C VAL A 105 -7.68 -3.60 -13.32
N VAL A 106 -6.67 -3.79 -14.18
CA VAL A 106 -5.65 -2.76 -14.42
C VAL A 106 -6.28 -1.48 -15.00
N ASN A 107 -7.12 -1.59 -16.02
CA ASN A 107 -7.72 -0.41 -16.63
C ASN A 107 -8.59 0.37 -15.62
N GLU A 108 -9.47 -0.33 -14.88
CA GLU A 108 -10.30 0.28 -13.85
C GLU A 108 -9.46 0.98 -12.77
N THR A 109 -8.38 0.35 -12.31
CA THR A 109 -7.54 0.91 -11.24
C THR A 109 -6.78 2.15 -11.71
N VAL A 110 -6.25 2.14 -12.94
CA VAL A 110 -5.60 3.32 -13.53
C VAL A 110 -6.58 4.48 -13.66
N GLU A 111 -7.79 4.22 -14.15
CA GLU A 111 -8.83 5.25 -14.23
C GLU A 111 -9.22 5.79 -12.85
N GLN A 112 -9.33 4.92 -11.83
CA GLN A 112 -9.58 5.32 -10.45
C GLN A 112 -8.47 6.26 -9.93
N TYR A 113 -7.20 5.90 -10.08
CA TYR A 113 -6.07 6.74 -9.63
C TYR A 113 -5.96 8.05 -10.40
N ARG A 114 -6.27 8.06 -11.71
CA ARG A 114 -6.29 9.29 -12.52
C ARG A 114 -7.32 10.30 -12.00
N LYS A 115 -8.51 9.85 -11.60
CA LYS A 115 -9.55 10.71 -11.01
C LYS A 115 -9.08 11.34 -9.70
N VAL A 116 -8.43 10.54 -8.84
CA VAL A 116 -7.86 11.03 -7.59
C VAL A 116 -6.77 12.08 -7.86
N TYR A 117 -5.84 11.77 -8.77
CA TYR A 117 -4.78 12.70 -9.14
C TYR A 117 -5.32 14.02 -9.70
N ALA A 118 -6.30 13.98 -10.60
CA ALA A 118 -6.92 15.19 -11.15
C ALA A 118 -7.50 16.10 -10.05
N ARG A 119 -8.09 15.51 -9.01
CA ARG A 119 -8.62 16.25 -7.86
C ARG A 119 -7.52 16.78 -6.94
N MET A 120 -6.42 16.05 -6.76
CA MET A 120 -5.23 16.59 -6.06
C MET A 120 -4.70 17.84 -6.76
N GLN A 121 -4.64 17.82 -8.10
CA GLN A 121 -4.18 18.95 -8.89
C GLN A 121 -5.10 20.19 -8.82
N GLN A 122 -6.36 20.04 -8.40
CA GLN A 122 -7.26 21.17 -8.14
C GLN A 122 -6.91 21.90 -6.82
N HIS A 123 -6.19 21.23 -5.92
CA HIS A 123 -5.86 21.74 -4.57
C HIS A 123 -4.36 21.64 -4.26
N PRO A 124 -3.45 22.16 -5.11
CA PRO A 124 -2.01 21.93 -5.00
C PRO A 124 -1.40 22.55 -3.72
N GLY A 125 -2.05 23.57 -3.15
CA GLY A 125 -1.60 24.25 -1.92
C GLY A 125 -1.87 23.50 -0.62
N VAL A 126 -2.78 22.52 -0.61
CA VAL A 126 -3.22 21.86 0.64
C VAL A 126 -2.10 21.01 1.25
N LEU A 127 -1.34 20.28 0.42
CA LEU A 127 -0.23 19.45 0.92
C LEU A 127 0.92 20.30 1.50
N PRO A 128 1.44 21.31 0.77
CA PRO A 128 2.49 22.18 1.31
C PRO A 128 2.06 22.92 2.57
N MET A 129 0.79 23.35 2.67
CA MET A 129 0.28 24.00 3.89
C MET A 129 0.33 23.07 5.10
N ALA A 130 -0.12 21.83 4.96
CA ALA A 130 -0.04 20.85 6.05
C ALA A 130 1.42 20.56 6.43
N VAL A 131 2.31 20.38 5.45
CA VAL A 131 3.75 20.19 5.73
C VAL A 131 4.34 21.39 6.45
N ARG A 132 4.02 22.62 6.06
CA ARG A 132 4.52 23.84 6.73
C ARG A 132 4.08 23.94 8.18
N LYS A 133 2.80 23.70 8.44
CA LYS A 133 2.21 23.68 9.77
C LYS A 133 2.95 22.74 10.73
N TYR A 134 3.21 21.51 10.28
CA TYR A 134 3.78 20.49 11.16
C TYR A 134 5.31 20.47 11.19
N VAL A 135 5.97 20.68 10.05
CA VAL A 135 7.45 20.54 9.96
C VAL A 135 8.16 21.82 10.35
N PHE A 136 7.64 22.99 9.97
CA PHE A 136 8.29 24.28 10.25
C PHE A 136 7.67 25.01 11.44
N GLY A 137 6.58 24.50 12.00
CA GLY A 137 5.87 25.15 13.11
C GLY A 137 5.26 26.50 12.73
N GLU A 138 5.09 26.76 11.42
CA GLU A 138 4.44 27.96 10.92
C GLU A 138 2.93 27.87 11.24
N VAL A 139 2.45 28.72 12.14
CA VAL A 139 1.02 28.92 12.34
C VAL A 139 0.51 29.73 11.15
N ILE A 140 -0.20 29.05 10.25
CA ILE A 140 -0.91 29.66 9.10
C ILE A 140 -2.24 30.22 9.58
#